data_AF-A0A929I2E1-F1
#
_entry.id   AF-A0A929I2E1-F1
#
_cell.length_a   1.000
_cell.length_b   1.000
_cell.length_c   1.000
_cell.angle_alpha   90.00
_cell.angle_beta   90.00
_cell.angle_gamma   90.00
#
_symmetry.space_group_name_H-M   'P 1'
#
loop_
_entity.id
_entity.type
_entity.pdbx_description
1 polymer ?
#
loop_
_entity_poly.entity_id
_entity_poly.type
_entity_poly.pdbx_seq_one_letter_code
_entity_poly.pdbx_strand_id
1 'polypeptide(L)'
;MRSVVFKFSVLTGMLLGLPMLGVVLAGYPITRYLEFPPETRYVCHAPFSWVAFTAYALFIVAVVFPLIVKTILCTRQIKIRPSPPHTFPWWGWLGIITGAVSWTLAWTRFSWFAPYQPHTFTPLWLSYILVINALCHRRTGRCM
;
A
#
# COMPACT_ATOMS: atom_id res chain seq x y z
N MET A 1 -22.79 -19.02 13.68
CA MET A 1 -21.53 -19.46 14.33
C MET A 1 -20.85 -20.62 13.58
N ARG A 2 -21.52 -21.76 13.31
CA ARG A 2 -20.90 -22.91 12.57
C ARG A 2 -20.29 -22.54 11.21
N SER A 3 -20.98 -21.72 10.40
CA SER A 3 -20.45 -21.27 9.09
C SER A 3 -19.20 -20.38 9.21
N VAL A 4 -19.12 -19.58 10.27
CA VAL A 4 -17.97 -18.69 10.51
C VAL A 4 -16.76 -19.52 10.89
N VAL A 5 -16.91 -20.47 11.83
CA VAL A 5 -15.84 -21.40 12.22
C VAL A 5 -15.33 -22.18 11.03
N PHE A 6 -16.22 -22.72 10.18
CA PHE A 6 -15.83 -23.43 8.97
C PHE A 6 -15.00 -22.55 8.00
N LYS A 7 -15.43 -21.32 7.75
CA LYS A 7 -14.68 -20.38 6.89
C LYS A 7 -13.30 -20.08 7.47
N PHE A 8 -13.20 -19.82 8.78
CA PHE A 8 -11.92 -19.59 9.43
C PHE A 8 -11.02 -20.82 9.34
N SER A 9 -11.54 -22.02 9.60
CA SER A 9 -10.75 -23.26 9.47
C SER A 9 -10.21 -23.47 8.05
N VAL A 10 -11.04 -23.23 7.03
CA VAL A 10 -10.60 -23.31 5.62
C VAL A 10 -9.54 -22.26 5.32
N LEU A 11 -9.75 -21.00 5.72
CA LEU A 11 -8.79 -19.92 5.48
C LEU A 11 -7.46 -20.15 6.21
N THR A 12 -7.50 -20.62 7.46
CA THR A 12 -6.30 -20.99 8.22
C THR A 12 -5.57 -22.17 7.56
N GLY A 13 -6.32 -23.18 7.12
CA GLY A 13 -5.76 -24.31 6.38
C GLY A 13 -5.12 -23.89 5.06
N MET A 14 -5.74 -22.96 4.32
CA MET A 14 -5.16 -22.41 3.09
C MET A 14 -3.92 -21.55 3.37
N LEU A 15 -3.99 -20.67 4.38
CA LEU A 15 -2.93 -19.74 4.72
C LEU A 15 -1.65 -20.45 5.18
N LEU A 16 -1.79 -21.52 5.98
CA LEU A 16 -0.66 -22.28 6.50
C LEU A 16 -0.29 -23.45 5.57
N GLY A 17 -1.29 -24.15 5.03
CA GLY A 17 -1.09 -25.37 4.26
C GLY A 17 -0.60 -25.13 2.83
N LEU A 18 -1.11 -24.12 2.11
CA LEU A 18 -0.69 -23.89 0.72
C LEU A 18 0.79 -23.51 0.59
N PRO A 19 1.36 -22.62 1.44
CA PRO A 19 2.79 -22.36 1.40
C PRO A 19 3.63 -23.61 1.68
N MET A 20 3.25 -24.42 2.68
CA MET A 20 3.98 -25.66 2.99
C MET A 20 3.87 -26.71 1.88
N LEU A 21 2.68 -26.84 1.28
CA LEU A 21 2.46 -27.71 0.13
C LEU A 21 3.31 -27.26 -1.06
N GLY A 22 3.44 -25.95 -1.29
CA GLY A 22 4.35 -25.39 -2.28
C GLY A 22 5.81 -25.77 -2.05
N VAL A 23 6.30 -25.70 -0.81
CA VAL A 23 7.66 -26.13 -0.42
C VAL A 23 7.87 -27.62 -0.71
N VAL A 24 6.90 -28.47 -0.34
CA VAL A 24 6.92 -29.92 -0.58
C VAL A 24 6.96 -30.22 -2.07
N LEU A 25 6.08 -29.61 -2.86
CA LEU A 25 6.00 -29.83 -4.31
C LEU A 25 7.26 -29.34 -5.05
N ALA A 26 7.88 -28.27 -4.57
CA ALA A 26 9.13 -27.76 -5.13
C ALA A 26 10.37 -28.56 -4.68
N GLY A 27 10.21 -29.57 -3.81
CA GLY A 27 11.31 -30.40 -3.32
C GLY A 27 12.26 -29.70 -2.35
N TYR A 28 11.85 -28.59 -1.74
CA TYR A 28 12.68 -27.85 -0.80
C TYR A 28 12.64 -28.47 0.61
N PRO A 29 13.73 -28.36 1.41
CA PRO A 29 13.77 -28.89 2.77
C PRO A 29 12.87 -28.09 3.70
N ILE A 30 11.79 -28.73 4.19
CA ILE A 30 10.77 -28.11 5.07
C ILE A 30 11.38 -27.58 6.38
N THR A 31 12.42 -28.24 6.89
CA THR A 31 13.10 -27.87 8.14
C THR A 31 13.62 -26.44 8.14
N ARG A 32 14.06 -25.92 6.99
CA ARG A 32 14.50 -24.50 6.84
C ARG A 32 13.38 -23.50 7.14
N TYR A 33 12.13 -23.87 6.86
CA TYR A 33 10.97 -22.97 7.01
C TYR A 33 10.31 -23.06 8.40
N LEU A 34 10.73 -24.04 9.22
CA LEU A 34 10.24 -24.23 10.60
C LEU A 34 11.31 -23.86 11.66
N GLU A 35 12.49 -23.43 11.22
CA GLU A 35 13.60 -23.05 12.09
C GLU A 35 13.32 -21.69 12.78
N PHE A 36 13.55 -21.63 14.10
CA PHE A 36 13.40 -20.41 14.89
C PHE A 36 14.62 -20.22 15.83
N PRO A 37 15.28 -19.05 15.82
CA PRO A 37 14.97 -17.86 15.02
C PRO A 37 15.27 -18.06 13.52
N PRO A 38 14.50 -17.45 12.61
CA PRO A 38 14.75 -17.57 11.18
C PRO A 38 16.09 -16.90 10.86
N GLU A 39 17.11 -17.70 10.53
CA GLU A 39 18.36 -17.16 10.03
C GLU A 39 18.17 -16.66 8.60
N THR A 40 18.54 -15.42 8.33
CA THR A 40 18.67 -14.90 6.97
C THR A 40 19.89 -15.54 6.32
N ARG A 41 19.79 -16.83 5.97
CA ARG A 41 20.80 -17.50 5.14
C ARG A 41 20.91 -16.73 3.83
N TYR A 42 22.10 -16.68 3.24
CA TYR A 42 22.30 -16.13 1.90
C TYR A 42 21.49 -16.95 0.90
N VAL A 43 20.26 -16.52 0.62
CA VAL A 43 19.43 -17.08 -0.44
C VAL A 43 19.95 -16.51 -1.75
N CYS A 44 20.42 -17.37 -2.65
CA CYS A 44 20.67 -16.94 -4.02
C CYS A 44 19.37 -16.45 -4.62
N HIS A 45 19.22 -15.13 -4.77
CA HIS A 45 18.09 -14.55 -5.47
C HIS A 45 18.15 -14.98 -6.93
N ALA A 46 17.04 -15.51 -7.45
CA ALA A 46 16.92 -15.74 -8.88
C ALA A 46 17.18 -14.42 -9.64
N PRO A 47 17.88 -14.46 -10.79
CA PRO A 47 18.08 -13.26 -11.59
C PRO A 47 16.73 -12.70 -12.07
N PHE A 48 16.73 -11.42 -12.43
CA PHE A 48 15.54 -10.78 -12.96
C PHE A 48 15.02 -11.51 -14.21
N SER A 49 13.79 -12.01 -14.14
CA SER A 49 13.14 -12.69 -15.27
C SER A 49 12.30 -11.69 -16.07
N TRP A 50 12.78 -11.36 -17.26
CA TRP A 50 12.05 -10.51 -18.20
C TRP A 50 10.69 -11.10 -18.57
N VAL A 51 10.59 -12.42 -18.71
CA VAL A 51 9.33 -13.11 -19.06
C VAL A 51 8.31 -12.95 -17.94
N ALA A 52 8.71 -13.19 -16.69
CA ALA A 52 7.80 -13.01 -15.56
C ALA A 52 7.36 -11.55 -15.45
N PHE A 53 8.30 -10.61 -15.56
CA PHE A 53 8.00 -9.18 -15.53
C PHE A 53 7.00 -8.77 -16.61
N THR A 54 7.26 -9.13 -17.88
CA THR A 54 6.38 -8.73 -18.99
C THR A 54 5.02 -9.40 -18.89
N ALA A 55 4.94 -10.67 -18.51
CA ALA A 55 3.67 -11.37 -18.31
C ALA A 55 2.82 -10.70 -17.23
N TYR A 56 3.40 -10.40 -16.06
CA TYR A 56 2.69 -9.71 -15.00
C TYR A 56 2.32 -8.28 -15.39
N ALA A 57 3.21 -7.54 -16.04
CA ALA A 57 2.93 -6.18 -16.49
C ALA A 57 1.76 -6.15 -17.49
N LEU A 58 1.75 -7.04 -18.48
CA LEU A 58 0.67 -7.15 -19.45
C LEU A 58 -0.64 -7.56 -18.79
N PHE A 59 -0.63 -8.51 -17.86
CA PHE A 59 -1.81 -8.91 -17.11
C PHE A 59 -2.39 -7.74 -16.30
N ILE A 60 -1.54 -7.02 -15.56
CA ILE A 60 -1.96 -5.85 -14.79
C ILE A 60 -2.55 -4.78 -15.71
N VAL A 61 -1.88 -4.47 -16.82
CA VAL A 61 -2.40 -3.49 -17.80
C VAL A 61 -3.72 -3.96 -18.38
N ALA A 62 -3.86 -5.23 -18.77
CA ALA A 62 -5.09 -5.77 -19.34
C ALA A 62 -6.30 -5.64 -18.38
N VAL A 63 -6.08 -5.79 -17.07
CA VAL A 63 -7.12 -5.65 -16.04
C VAL A 63 -7.39 -4.18 -15.70
N VAL A 64 -6.34 -3.38 -15.53
CA VAL A 64 -6.45 -1.99 -15.06
C VAL A 64 -6.90 -1.05 -16.19
N PHE A 65 -6.46 -1.28 -17.42
CA PHE A 65 -6.78 -0.46 -18.59
C PHE A 65 -8.30 -0.25 -18.80
N PRO A 66 -9.15 -1.30 -18.85
CA PRO A 66 -10.59 -1.10 -19.03
C PRO A 66 -11.23 -0.35 -17.86
N LEU A 67 -10.70 -0.52 -16.63
CA LEU A 67 -11.18 0.21 -15.45
C LEU A 67 -10.84 1.71 -15.55
N ILE A 68 -9.61 2.04 -15.97
CA ILE A 68 -9.18 3.42 -16.20
C ILE A 68 -10.03 4.05 -17.32
N VAL A 69 -10.15 3.38 -18.47
CA VAL A 69 -10.92 3.87 -19.61
C VAL A 69 -12.38 4.12 -19.21
N LYS A 70 -13.02 3.14 -18.56
CA LYS A 70 -14.39 3.29 -18.07
C LYS A 70 -14.51 4.47 -17.10
N THR A 71 -13.57 4.60 -16.15
CA THR A 71 -13.59 5.69 -15.17
C THR A 71 -13.49 7.05 -15.86
N ILE A 72 -12.58 7.22 -16.82
CA ILE A 72 -12.41 8.48 -17.57
C ILE A 72 -13.67 8.79 -18.38
N LEU A 73 -14.20 7.82 -19.13
CA LEU A 73 -15.38 8.00 -19.96
C LEU A 73 -16.64 8.31 -19.13
N CYS A 74 -16.86 7.59 -18.02
CA CYS A 74 -18.00 7.84 -17.13
C CYS A 74 -17.85 9.15 -16.34
N THR A 75 -16.63 9.53 -15.93
CA THR A 75 -16.39 10.78 -15.19
C THR A 75 -16.75 12.00 -16.04
N ARG A 76 -16.57 11.93 -17.36
CA ARG A 76 -17.00 13.00 -18.29
C ARG A 76 -18.51 13.26 -18.26
N GLN A 77 -19.30 12.29 -17.84
CA GLN A 77 -20.76 12.41 -17.74
C GLN A 77 -21.22 12.90 -16.36
N ILE A 78 -20.31 13.05 -15.39
CA ILE A 78 -20.65 13.55 -14.06
C ILE A 78 -20.89 15.07 -14.16
N LYS A 79 -22.17 15.48 -14.10
CA LYS A 79 -22.54 16.87 -13.92
C LYS A 79 -22.22 17.29 -12.48
N ILE A 80 -21.02 17.84 -12.26
CA ILE A 80 -20.66 18.45 -10.97
C ILE A 80 -21.48 19.74 -10.83
N ARG A 81 -22.34 19.82 -9.81
CA ARG A 81 -22.97 21.09 -9.45
C ARG A 81 -21.86 22.07 -9.05
N PRO A 82 -21.79 23.29 -9.61
CA PRO A 82 -20.82 24.28 -9.19
C PRO A 82 -21.13 24.65 -7.74
N SER A 83 -20.31 24.15 -6.82
CA SER A 83 -20.25 24.67 -5.45
C SER A 83 -19.20 25.78 -5.46
N PRO A 84 -19.45 26.92 -4.79
CA PRO A 84 -18.42 27.94 -4.65
C PRO A 84 -17.20 27.30 -3.99
N PRO A 85 -16.00 27.41 -4.59
CA PRO A 85 -14.81 26.80 -4.02
C PRO A 85 -14.54 27.49 -2.67
N HIS A 86 -14.59 26.72 -1.58
CA HIS A 86 -14.09 27.22 -0.31
C HIS A 86 -12.57 27.41 -0.43
N THR A 87 -11.99 28.33 0.32
CA THR A 87 -10.54 28.48 0.39
C THR A 87 -9.92 27.24 1.02
N PHE A 88 -8.71 26.87 0.57
CA PHE A 88 -7.97 25.79 1.20
C PHE A 88 -7.56 26.24 2.61
N PRO A 89 -7.92 25.48 3.66
CA PRO A 89 -7.70 25.94 5.02
C PRO A 89 -6.21 25.98 5.36
N TRP A 90 -5.83 26.88 6.28
CA TRP A 90 -4.44 27.09 6.69
C TRP A 90 -3.78 25.81 7.25
N TRP A 91 -4.53 24.98 7.98
CA TRP A 91 -4.04 23.71 8.52
C TRP A 91 -3.77 22.66 7.44
N GLY A 92 -4.40 22.79 6.26
CA GLY A 92 -4.06 21.98 5.10
C GLY A 92 -2.66 22.29 4.57
N TRP A 93 -2.27 23.58 4.57
CA TRP A 93 -0.91 23.99 4.20
C TRP A 93 0.12 23.47 5.21
N LEU A 94 -0.23 23.47 6.50
CA LEU A 94 0.58 22.83 7.53
C LEU A 94 0.78 21.34 7.25
N GLY A 95 -0.26 20.62 6.81
CA GLY A 95 -0.17 19.23 6.37
C GLY A 95 0.81 19.05 5.20
N ILE A 96 0.77 19.91 4.18
CA ILE A 96 1.69 19.85 3.03
C ILE A 96 3.14 20.07 3.49
N ILE A 97 3.39 21.10 4.29
CA ILE A 97 4.74 21.46 4.76
C ILE A 97 5.31 20.34 5.64
N THR A 98 4.54 19.90 6.64
CA THR A 98 4.95 18.81 7.54
C THR A 98 5.18 17.50 6.78
N GLY A 99 4.37 17.23 5.74
CA GLY A 99 4.53 16.05 4.89
C GLY A 99 5.81 16.10 4.07
N ALA A 100 6.11 17.24 3.44
CA ALA A 100 7.33 17.43 2.67
C ALA A 100 8.60 17.31 3.54
N VAL A 101 8.59 17.91 4.73
CA VAL A 101 9.67 17.79 5.71
C VAL A 101 9.84 16.35 6.15
N SER A 102 8.76 15.69 6.57
CA SER A 102 8.79 14.30 7.05
C SER A 102 9.22 13.33 5.95
N TRP A 103 8.81 13.56 4.70
CA TRP A 103 9.25 12.79 3.55
C TRP A 103 10.75 12.93 3.33
N THR A 104 11.26 14.16 3.37
CA THR A 104 12.69 14.43 3.22
C THR A 104 13.50 13.74 4.32
N LEU A 105 13.04 13.83 5.57
CA LEU A 105 13.69 13.17 6.72
C LEU A 105 13.59 11.64 6.67
N ALA A 106 12.52 11.08 6.10
CA ALA A 106 12.36 9.63 5.96
C ALA A 106 13.33 9.04 4.93
N TRP A 107 13.48 9.71 3.78
CA TRP A 107 14.22 9.18 2.63
C TRP A 107 15.67 9.69 2.54
N THR A 108 16.04 10.70 3.31
CA THR A 108 17.41 11.21 3.38
C THR A 108 18.10 10.73 4.64
N ARG A 109 19.25 10.05 4.50
CA ARG A 109 20.00 9.49 5.62
C ARG A 109 20.83 10.57 6.33
N PHE A 110 20.17 11.44 7.08
CA PHE A 110 20.84 12.40 7.95
C PHE A 110 21.40 11.72 9.20
N SER A 111 22.70 11.87 9.45
CA SER A 111 23.38 11.23 10.59
C SER A 111 22.78 11.62 11.95
N TRP A 112 22.38 12.88 12.11
CA TRP A 112 21.74 13.41 13.32
C TRP A 112 20.29 12.92 13.53
N PHE A 113 19.64 12.43 12.47
CA PHE A 113 18.24 11.99 12.50
C PHE A 113 18.07 10.46 12.42
N ALA A 114 19.17 9.72 12.31
CA ALA A 114 19.20 8.26 12.30
C ALA A 114 18.36 7.56 13.40
N PRO A 115 18.38 7.99 14.68
CA PRO A 115 17.57 7.33 15.71
C PRO A 115 16.06 7.55 15.54
N TYR A 116 15.65 8.63 14.85
CA TYR A 116 14.24 8.99 14.67
C TYR A 116 13.68 8.57 13.31
N GLN A 117 14.53 8.17 12.37
CA GLN A 117 14.13 7.73 11.04
C GLN A 117 13.07 6.63 11.04
N PRO A 118 13.08 5.62 11.94
CA PRO A 118 12.01 4.61 12.05
C PRO A 118 10.64 5.19 12.42
N HIS A 119 10.59 6.38 13.05
CA HIS A 119 9.36 7.02 13.51
C HIS A 119 8.77 8.03 12.51
N THR A 120 9.39 8.21 11.34
CA THR A 120 8.92 9.14 10.29
C THR A 120 7.61 8.75 9.63
N PHE A 121 7.17 7.51 9.82
CA PHE A 121 5.90 7.02 9.27
C PHE A 121 4.69 7.73 9.89
N THR A 122 4.69 7.96 11.19
CA THR A 122 3.60 8.64 11.91
C THR A 122 3.35 10.06 11.40
N PRO A 123 4.37 10.95 11.32
CA PRO A 123 4.14 12.30 10.83
C PRO A 123 3.73 12.32 9.35
N LEU A 124 4.26 11.43 8.50
CA LEU A 124 3.80 11.28 7.11
C LEU A 124 2.30 10.97 7.02
N TRP A 125 1.81 10.04 7.85
CA TRP A 125 0.39 9.71 7.91
C TRP A 125 -0.48 10.86 8.41
N LEU A 126 -0.05 11.55 9.47
CA LEU A 126 -0.77 12.71 9.99
C LEU A 126 -0.85 13.84 8.95
N SER A 127 0.26 14.12 8.26
CA SER A 127 0.30 15.08 7.16
C SER A 127 -0.67 14.69 6.03
N TYR A 128 -0.71 13.41 5.64
CA TYR A 128 -1.66 12.91 4.65
C TYR A 128 -3.11 13.14 5.08
N ILE A 129 -3.47 12.78 6.33
CA ILE A 129 -4.82 12.97 6.87
C ILE A 129 -5.21 14.46 6.84
N LEU A 130 -4.32 15.36 7.27
CA LEU A 130 -4.56 16.80 7.22
C LEU A 130 -4.78 17.30 5.78
N VAL A 131 -3.95 16.89 4.82
CA VAL A 131 -4.12 17.35 3.43
C VAL A 131 -5.44 16.85 2.84
N ILE A 132 -5.77 15.57 3.04
CA ILE A 132 -7.01 14.98 2.53
C ILE A 132 -8.24 15.63 3.16
N ASN A 133 -8.23 15.84 4.47
CA ASN A 133 -9.33 16.50 5.15
C ASN A 133 -9.48 17.95 4.67
N ALA A 134 -8.38 18.66 4.43
CA ALA A 134 -8.40 20.02 3.89
C ALA A 134 -8.97 20.08 2.47
N LEU A 135 -8.69 19.07 1.64
CA LEU A 135 -9.29 18.93 0.31
C LEU A 135 -10.80 18.65 0.40
N CYS A 136 -11.26 17.85 1.35
CA CYS A 136 -12.68 17.64 1.60
C CYS A 136 -13.40 18.90 2.08
N HIS A 137 -12.78 19.63 3.01
CA HIS A 137 -13.27 20.93 3.46
C HIS A 137 -13.36 21.94 2.32
N ARG A 138 -12.34 21.98 1.44
CA ARG A 138 -12.34 22.83 0.24
C ARG A 138 -13.51 22.52 -0.69
N ARG A 139 -13.89 21.24 -0.82
CA ARG A 139 -14.95 20.79 -1.74
C ARG A 139 -16.36 20.92 -1.18
N THR A 140 -16.55 20.72 0.12
CA THR A 140 -17.88 20.58 0.74
C THR A 140 -18.17 21.55 1.87
N GLY A 141 -17.16 22.31 2.33
CA GLY A 141 -17.24 23.15 3.53
C GLY A 141 -17.27 22.36 4.83
N ARG A 142 -17.10 21.03 4.78
CA ARG A 142 -17.11 20.13 5.94
C ARG A 142 -15.85 19.27 5.95
N CYS A 143 -15.34 18.97 7.15
CA CYS A 143 -14.33 17.93 7.32
C CYS A 143 -14.94 16.55 7.01
N MET A 144 -14.09 15.57 6.70
CA MET A 144 -14.51 14.15 6.62
C MET A 144 -15.11 13.66 7.93
#